data_AF-A0A3E3JZZ1-F1
#
_entry.id   AF-A0A3E3JZZ1-F1
#
_cell.length_a   1.000
_cell.length_b   1.000
_cell.length_c   1.000
_cell.angle_alpha   90.00
_cell.angle_beta   90.00
_cell.angle_gamma   90.00
#
_symmetry.space_group_name_H-M   'P 1'
#
loop_
_entity.id
_entity.type
_entity.pdbx_description
1 polymer ?
#
loop_
_entity_poly.entity_id
_entity_poly.type
_entity_poly.pdbx_seq_one_letter_code
_entity_poly.pdbx_strand_id
1 'polypeptide(L)'
;MSVTEETQVRKSHKLVVNNRKTSLVTGVLDVLSFDLNEILLETEQGMMMVKGSDLHVNRLSLEKGEVDLSGNIDSITYSDMKQTAKQGGKLLARLFH
;
A
#
# COMPACT_ATOMS: atom_id res chain seq x y z
N MET A 1 32.25 -19.34 -3.18
CA MET A 1 31.97 -17.91 -3.39
C MET A 1 30.50 -17.68 -3.11
N SER A 2 30.27 -16.71 -2.24
CA SER A 2 29.05 -16.42 -1.52
C SER A 2 27.93 -15.92 -2.42
N VAL A 3 26.72 -16.43 -2.20
CA VAL A 3 25.52 -15.59 -2.33
C VAL A 3 24.71 -15.87 -1.08
N THR A 4 25.01 -15.11 -0.02
CA THR A 4 24.07 -14.96 1.09
C THR A 4 22.85 -14.28 0.50
N GLU A 5 21.77 -15.05 0.28
CA GLU A 5 20.43 -14.48 0.25
C GLU A 5 20.25 -13.78 1.59
N GLU A 6 20.54 -12.48 1.62
CA GLU A 6 19.96 -11.59 2.60
C GLU A 6 18.46 -11.75 2.45
N THR A 7 17.90 -12.63 3.28
CA THR A 7 16.46 -12.67 3.48
C THR A 7 16.15 -11.33 4.08
N GLN A 8 15.87 -10.32 3.24
CA GLN A 8 15.33 -9.05 3.67
C GLN A 8 14.16 -9.42 4.56
N VAL A 9 14.32 -9.16 5.85
CA VAL A 9 13.28 -9.41 6.85
C VAL A 9 12.15 -8.48 6.43
N ARG A 10 11.21 -9.01 5.64
CA ARG A 10 10.02 -8.28 5.19
C ARG A 10 9.37 -7.76 6.45
N LYS A 11 9.42 -6.45 6.65
CA LYS A 11 8.79 -5.84 7.82
C LYS A 11 7.31 -6.11 7.67
N SER A 12 6.68 -6.57 8.74
CA SER A 12 5.24 -6.84 8.71
C SER A 12 4.50 -5.58 8.27
N HIS A 13 3.73 -5.69 7.20
CA HIS A 13 2.86 -4.62 6.72
C HIS A 13 1.65 -4.54 7.64
N LYS A 14 1.51 -3.42 8.35
CA LYS A 14 0.45 -3.17 9.33
C LYS A 14 -0.25 -1.88 8.97
N LEU A 15 -1.56 -1.94 8.91
CA LEU A 15 -2.44 -0.79 8.75
C LEU A 15 -3.30 -0.66 10.01
N VAL A 16 -3.21 0.48 10.69
CA VAL A 16 -4.04 0.82 11.86
C VAL A 16 -4.82 2.07 11.53
N VAL A 17 -6.15 2.01 11.59
CA VAL A 17 -7.02 3.18 11.39
C VAL A 17 -7.80 3.43 12.67
N ASN A 18 -7.69 4.64 13.23
CA ASN A 18 -8.43 5.03 14.43
C ASN A 18 -9.51 6.05 14.09
N ASN A 19 -10.77 5.69 14.35
CA ASN A 19 -11.94 6.56 14.17
C ASN A 19 -12.04 7.21 12.78
N ARG A 20 -11.43 6.59 11.76
CA ARG A 20 -11.26 7.17 10.40
C ARG A 20 -10.58 8.55 10.40
N LYS A 21 -9.88 8.93 11.49
CA LYS A 21 -9.23 10.24 11.66
C LYS A 21 -7.71 10.19 11.59
N THR A 22 -7.13 9.08 12.04
CA THR A 22 -5.69 8.84 11.97
C THR A 22 -5.43 7.44 11.43
N SER A 23 -4.35 7.30 10.68
CA SER A 23 -3.92 6.01 10.15
C SER A 23 -2.41 5.87 10.26
N LEU A 24 -1.95 4.72 10.76
CA LEU A 24 -0.54 4.32 10.76
C LEU A 24 -0.36 3.18 9.75
N VAL A 25 0.58 3.35 8.83
CA VAL A 25 0.95 2.37 7.82
C VAL A 25 2.42 2.00 8.00
N THR A 26 2.73 0.71 8.07
CA THR A 26 4.11 0.19 8.06
C THR A 26 4.39 -0.55 6.75
N GLY A 27 5.66 -0.76 6.41
CA GLY A 27 6.05 -1.37 5.14
C GLY A 27 5.94 -0.42 3.93
N VAL A 28 5.94 0.89 4.15
CA VAL A 28 5.95 1.91 3.08
C VAL A 28 7.35 2.05 2.52
N LEU A 29 7.47 1.94 1.20
CA LEU A 29 8.70 2.08 0.43
C LEU A 29 8.88 3.52 -0.07
N ASP A 30 7.80 4.13 -0.57
CA ASP A 30 7.82 5.51 -1.07
C ASP A 30 6.44 6.18 -1.02
N VAL A 31 6.41 7.52 -1.07
CA VAL A 31 5.21 8.35 -1.18
C VAL A 31 5.18 8.96 -2.57
N LEU A 32 4.28 8.47 -3.43
CA LEU A 32 4.23 8.86 -4.83
C LEU A 32 3.41 10.12 -5.07
N SER A 33 2.34 10.31 -4.31
CA SER A 33 1.51 11.51 -4.37
C SER A 33 0.87 11.76 -3.02
N PHE A 34 0.75 13.03 -2.65
CA PHE A 34 -0.02 13.46 -1.50
C PHE A 34 -0.82 14.71 -1.87
N ASP A 35 -2.11 14.67 -1.55
CA ASP A 35 -3.05 15.76 -1.67
C ASP A 35 -4.04 15.68 -0.49
N LEU A 36 -4.83 16.73 -0.29
CA LEU A 36 -5.85 16.81 0.76
C LEU A 36 -6.97 15.77 0.57
N ASN A 37 -7.17 15.28 -0.65
CA ASN A 37 -8.23 14.33 -0.96
C ASN A 37 -7.73 12.91 -1.20
N GLU A 38 -6.45 12.74 -1.52
CA GLU A 38 -5.86 11.44 -1.80
C GLU A 38 -4.36 11.36 -1.49
N ILE A 39 -3.93 10.18 -1.04
CA ILE A 39 -2.52 9.86 -0.80
C ILE A 39 -2.23 8.54 -1.48
N LEU A 40 -1.17 8.50 -2.29
CA LEU A 40 -0.69 7.32 -3.00
C LEU A 40 0.67 6.91 -2.43
N LEU A 41 0.73 5.70 -1.89
CA LEU A 41 1.89 5.10 -1.25
C LEU A 41 2.32 3.86 -2.02
N GLU A 42 3.62 3.67 -2.16
CA GLU A 42 4.20 2.38 -2.56
C GLU A 42 4.56 1.60 -1.30
N THR A 43 4.07 0.38 -1.16
CA THR A 43 4.34 -0.50 -0.01
C THR A 43 4.89 -1.84 -0.46
N GLU A 44 5.47 -2.62 0.46
CA GLU A 44 5.94 -3.98 0.15
C GLU A 44 4.82 -4.91 -0.35
N GLN A 45 3.55 -4.57 -0.12
CA GLN A 45 2.36 -5.31 -0.58
C GLN A 45 1.74 -4.72 -1.85
N GLY A 46 2.44 -3.81 -2.54
CA GLY A 46 1.96 -3.14 -3.75
C GLY A 46 1.57 -1.68 -3.48
N MET A 47 0.70 -1.14 -4.33
CA MET A 47 0.34 0.26 -4.27
C MET A 47 -0.86 0.44 -3.34
N MET A 48 -0.75 1.34 -2.38
CA MET A 48 -1.83 1.73 -1.49
C MET A 48 -2.33 3.12 -1.84
N MET A 49 -3.63 3.25 -2.02
CA MET A 49 -4.31 4.51 -2.24
C MET A 49 -5.26 4.79 -1.07
N VAL A 50 -5.08 5.93 -0.42
CA VAL A 50 -5.96 6.42 0.64
C VAL A 50 -6.74 7.60 0.08
N LYS A 51 -8.07 7.57 0.15
CA LYS A 51 -8.93 8.69 -0.26
C LYS A 51 -9.76 9.19 0.90
N GLY A 52 -10.04 10.48 0.89
CA GLY A 52 -10.68 11.16 2.02
C GLY A 52 -10.78 12.66 1.84
N SER A 53 -10.83 13.36 2.96
CA SER A 53 -10.77 14.83 3.03
C SER A 53 -9.84 15.29 4.16
N ASP A 54 -9.24 16.46 3.98
CA ASP A 54 -8.23 17.03 4.89
C ASP A 54 -7.09 16.05 5.21
N LEU A 55 -6.73 15.21 4.24
CA LEU A 55 -5.66 14.25 4.38
C LEU A 55 -4.31 14.97 4.46
N HIS A 56 -3.52 14.60 5.46
CA HIS A 56 -2.17 15.10 5.65
C HIS A 56 -1.26 14.02 6.24
N VAL A 57 0.00 14.09 5.84
CA VAL A 57 1.06 13.23 6.38
C VAL A 57 1.63 13.91 7.63
N ASN A 58 1.41 13.32 8.80
CA ASN A 58 1.96 13.82 10.07
C ASN A 58 3.46 13.50 10.19
N ARG A 59 3.83 12.26 9.85
CA ARG A 59 5.19 11.78 9.98
C ARG A 59 5.47 10.75 8.89
N LEU A 60 6.60 10.92 8.22
CA LEU A 60 7.11 9.99 7.22
C LEU A 60 8.51 9.54 7.66
N SER A 61 8.69 8.22 7.81
CA SER A 61 9.99 7.62 8.09
C SER A 61 10.25 6.47 7.11
N LEU A 62 10.83 6.81 5.95
CA LEU A 62 11.17 5.83 4.92
C LEU A 62 12.19 4.78 5.41
N GLU A 63 13.13 5.17 6.28
CA GLU A 63 14.09 4.22 6.89
C GLU A 63 13.40 3.14 7.73
N LYS A 64 12.36 3.54 8.48
CA LYS A 64 11.56 2.59 9.27
C LYS A 64 10.50 1.92 8.41
N GLY A 65 10.15 2.51 7.28
CA GLY A 65 9.05 2.12 6.41
C GLY A 65 7.69 2.46 7.02
N GLU A 66 7.59 3.57 7.74
CA GLU A 66 6.38 3.94 8.48
C GLU A 66 5.84 5.31 8.06
N VAL A 67 4.51 5.42 7.95
CA VAL A 67 3.79 6.64 7.63
C VAL A 67 2.62 6.82 8.57
N ASP A 68 2.55 8.00 9.20
CA ASP A 68 1.41 8.47 9.97
C ASP A 68 0.60 9.48 9.13
N LEU A 69 -0.68 9.17 8.95
CA LEU A 69 -1.65 9.98 8.23
C LEU A 69 -2.74 10.47 9.18
N SER A 70 -3.32 11.62 8.87
CA SER A 70 -4.52 12.13 9.51
C SER A 70 -5.41 12.87 8.54
N GLY A 71 -6.67 13.04 8.92
CA GLY A 71 -7.74 13.53 8.05
C GLY A 71 -8.91 12.56 8.09
N ASN A 72 -9.97 12.82 7.33
CA ASN A 72 -11.12 11.93 7.27
C ASN A 72 -10.88 10.89 6.17
N ILE A 73 -10.75 9.62 6.55
CA ILE A 73 -10.50 8.54 5.60
C ILE A 73 -11.84 7.95 5.14
N ASP A 74 -12.09 8.00 3.84
CA ASP A 74 -13.27 7.44 3.21
C ASP A 74 -13.01 6.05 2.62
N SER A 75 -11.83 5.84 2.03
CA SER A 75 -11.44 4.54 1.50
C SER A 75 -9.93 4.31 1.54
N ILE A 76 -9.55 3.05 1.68
CA ILE A 76 -8.18 2.58 1.53
C ILE A 76 -8.22 1.41 0.56
N THR A 77 -7.50 1.53 -0.55
CA THR A 77 -7.46 0.52 -1.62
C THR A 77 -6.03 0.07 -1.83
N TYR A 78 -5.83 -1.24 -1.93
CA TYR A 78 -4.57 -1.82 -2.41
C TYR A 78 -4.72 -2.21 -3.87
N SER A 79 -3.63 -2.09 -4.63
CA SER A 79 -3.52 -2.67 -5.95
C SER A 79 -2.22 -3.46 -6.06
N ASP A 80 -2.36 -4.71 -6.50
CA ASP A 80 -1.23 -5.58 -6.75
C ASP A 80 -0.43 -5.05 -7.95
N MET A 81 0.81 -4.63 -7.71
CA MET A 81 1.84 -4.49 -8.77
C MET A 81 2.36 -5.87 -9.25
N LYS A 82 1.69 -6.98 -8.89
CA LYS A 82 2.03 -8.32 -9.38
C LYS A 82 1.40 -8.54 -10.74
N GLN A 83 2.11 -8.11 -11.77
CA GLN A 83 2.07 -8.66 -13.12
C GLN A 83 0.68 -8.99 -13.68
N THR A 84 0.10 -8.04 -14.42
CA THR A 84 -0.90 -8.30 -15.48
C THR A 84 -0.28 -9.05 -16.67
N ALA A 85 0.48 -10.11 -16.40
CA ALA A 85 0.93 -11.07 -17.40
C ALA A 85 0.45 -12.45 -16.94
N LYS A 86 -0.58 -12.99 -17.61
CA LYS A 86 -1.05 -14.40 -17.58
C LYS A 86 -2.33 -14.76 -16.79
N GLN A 87 -3.37 -13.92 -16.72
CA GLN A 87 -4.70 -14.41 -16.30
C GLN A 87 -5.89 -13.98 -17.18
N GLY A 88 -5.65 -13.51 -18.41
CA GLY A 88 -6.74 -13.11 -19.33
C GLY A 88 -7.46 -14.25 -20.08
N GLY A 89 -7.20 -15.54 -19.83
CA GLY A 89 -7.62 -16.60 -20.77
C GLY A 89 -8.39 -17.81 -20.24
N LYS A 90 -8.45 -18.06 -18.92
CA LYS A 90 -8.92 -19.37 -18.39
C LYS A 90 -10.27 -19.37 -17.68
N LEU A 91 -10.84 -18.21 -17.38
CA LEU A 91 -12.12 -18.12 -16.65
C LEU A 91 -13.36 -18.10 -17.57
N LEU A 92 -13.22 -17.69 -18.84
CA LEU A 92 -14.35 -17.69 -19.79
C LEU A 92 -14.55 -19.03 -20.52
N ALA A 93 -13.54 -19.91 -20.52
CA ALA A 93 -13.61 -21.20 -21.22
C ALA A 93 -14.43 -22.28 -20.48
N ARG A 94 -14.85 -22.03 -19.24
CA ARG A 94 -15.64 -22.97 -18.42
C ARG A 94 -17.13 -22.65 -18.35
N LEU A 95 -17.58 -21.57 -19.00
CA LEU A 95 -18.98 -21.12 -18.99
C LEU A 95 -19.77 -21.50 -20.26
N PHE A 96 -19.13 -22.19 -21.22
CA PHE A 96 -19.76 -22.61 -22.47
C PHE A 96 -19.58 -24.11 -22.77
N HIS A 97 -19.61 -24.95 -21.73
CA HIS A 97 -19.79 -26.39 -21.88
C HIS A 97 -20.89 -26.87 -20.94
#